data_AF-A0AAT9RXD8-F1
#
_entry.id   AF-A0AAT9RXD8-F1
#
_cell.length_a   1.000
_cell.length_b   1.000
_cell.length_c   1.000
_cell.angle_alpha   90.00
_cell.angle_beta   90.00
_cell.angle_gamma   90.00
#
_symmetry.space_group_name_H-M   'P 1'
#
loop_
_entity.id
_entity.type
_entity.pdbx_description
1 polymer ?
#
loop_
_entity_poly.entity_id
_entity_poly.type
_entity_poly.pdbx_seq_one_letter_code
_entity_poly.pdbx_strand_id
1 'polypeptide(L)'
;MANGPMDRRASDGQPNRPGGPGTGQGAEYTGRYVVMLDPGNQESGLNALRSSADIASVERVRGAEAGNVSELLERPDVSVHFEELAAAVVEVRPDQRHALVTTAEADPAIIAAEPERMVYAMPITAPTQAPTEFFPAYRSDEDVVDRHTRAEIAATQGPAADEQSFTWGLQAIRANLTNLTGRGVKVAVLDTGVDITHPDLVGCIEDTMSFVVGEAVEDRNGHGTHCIGTVAGPARPQEGPRYGVACDARILAGKVLSNRGSGADGQILAGMAWAVARGARVISMSLGALVRPGELFPQTYEILARRALERGTVIVAAAGNDSERPPVIHPVSRPANCPSILAVAALDRSLTPSSFSNGGINAQGGEINIAAPGRDVRSAAPGGRYVNLSGTSMATPHVAGVLALLAEANPNVPAADLVARLKAGAFPLAQPVRDVGAGLLQAP
;
A
#
# COMPACT_ATOMS: atom_id res chain seq x y z
N MET A 1 -16.72 -66.87 -19.00
CA MET A 1 -15.44 -67.22 -19.65
C MET A 1 -14.91 -65.99 -20.37
N ALA A 2 -13.60 -65.74 -20.23
CA ALA A 2 -12.66 -65.02 -21.12
C ALA A 2 -12.99 -63.54 -21.48
N ASN A 3 -12.20 -62.57 -20.99
CA ASN A 3 -10.98 -61.96 -21.60
C ASN A 3 -11.32 -61.06 -22.81
N GLY A 4 -10.96 -59.79 -22.96
CA GLY A 4 -9.88 -58.90 -22.47
C GLY A 4 -9.98 -57.55 -23.23
N PRO A 5 -8.92 -56.72 -23.33
CA PRO A 5 -8.77 -55.46 -22.57
C PRO A 5 -8.85 -54.17 -23.41
N MET A 6 -9.07 -53.01 -22.77
CA MET A 6 -8.70 -51.69 -23.33
C MET A 6 -7.94 -50.83 -22.32
N ASP A 7 -6.71 -50.55 -22.70
CA ASP A 7 -5.83 -49.42 -22.45
C ASP A 7 -5.94 -48.60 -21.16
N ARG A 8 -4.88 -48.72 -20.35
CA ARG A 8 -4.44 -47.70 -19.40
C ARG A 8 -3.54 -46.70 -20.14
N ARG A 9 -3.99 -45.45 -20.28
CA ARG A 9 -3.07 -44.30 -20.30
C ARG A 9 -3.23 -43.55 -18.98
N ALA A 10 -2.19 -43.63 -18.17
CA ALA A 10 -2.05 -42.86 -16.95
C ALA A 10 -1.88 -41.38 -17.30
N SER A 11 -2.83 -40.55 -16.88
CA SER A 11 -2.61 -39.12 -16.71
C SER A 11 -2.08 -38.92 -15.29
N ASP A 12 -0.80 -38.59 -15.19
CA ASP A 12 -0.17 -38.18 -13.94
C ASP A 12 -0.93 -36.99 -13.35
N GLY A 13 -1.34 -37.15 -12.09
CA GLY A 13 -2.10 -36.17 -11.36
C GLY A 13 -1.26 -34.92 -11.08
N GLN A 14 -1.74 -33.78 -11.56
CA GLN A 14 -1.36 -32.49 -11.00
C GLN A 14 -1.98 -32.36 -9.60
N PRO A 15 -1.21 -31.92 -8.58
CA PRO A 15 -1.75 -31.67 -7.26
C PRO A 15 -2.67 -30.44 -7.28
N ASN A 16 -3.82 -30.59 -6.61
CA ASN A 16 -4.85 -29.56 -6.39
C ASN A 16 -4.24 -28.20 -6.01
N ARG A 17 -4.59 -27.17 -6.80
CA ARG A 17 -4.43 -25.76 -6.41
C ARG A 17 -5.43 -25.44 -5.29
N PRO A 18 -5.02 -24.80 -4.17
CA PRO A 18 -5.97 -24.18 -3.25
C PRO A 18 -6.64 -23.00 -3.98
N GLY A 19 -7.97 -22.95 -3.91
CA GLY A 19 -8.80 -21.98 -4.62
C GLY A 19 -8.45 -20.53 -4.29
N GLY A 20 -8.50 -19.68 -5.34
CA GLY A 20 -8.56 -18.24 -5.17
C GLY A 20 -9.84 -17.80 -4.46
N PRO A 21 -9.89 -16.57 -3.93
CA PRO A 21 -11.05 -16.09 -3.20
C PRO A 21 -12.26 -16.03 -4.14
N GLY A 22 -13.26 -16.84 -3.82
CA GLY A 22 -14.53 -16.87 -4.54
C GLY A 22 -15.28 -15.56 -4.40
N THR A 23 -15.94 -15.18 -5.49
CA THR A 23 -16.90 -14.10 -5.59
C THR A 23 -18.01 -14.24 -4.53
N GLY A 24 -17.87 -13.54 -3.40
CA GLY A 24 -18.95 -13.51 -2.38
C GLY A 24 -18.57 -13.19 -0.94
N GLN A 25 -17.29 -13.12 -0.56
CA GLN A 25 -16.95 -12.84 0.84
C GLN A 25 -17.15 -11.35 1.19
N GLY A 26 -17.97 -11.08 2.21
CA GLY A 26 -18.05 -9.76 2.84
C GLY A 26 -16.75 -9.43 3.58
N ALA A 27 -16.67 -8.23 4.17
CA ALA A 27 -15.54 -7.88 5.02
C ALA A 27 -15.37 -8.91 6.16
N GLU A 28 -14.14 -9.38 6.34
CA GLU A 28 -13.78 -10.27 7.44
C GLU A 28 -13.37 -9.44 8.65
N TYR A 29 -13.86 -9.83 9.83
CA TYR A 29 -13.71 -9.10 11.07
C TYR A 29 -13.05 -9.98 12.12
N THR A 30 -12.21 -9.39 12.96
CA THR A 30 -11.53 -10.12 14.05
C THR A 30 -12.42 -10.34 15.28
N GLY A 31 -13.45 -9.49 15.42
CA GLY A 31 -14.29 -9.41 16.61
C GLY A 31 -13.93 -8.27 17.57
N ARG A 32 -12.76 -7.64 17.40
CA ARG A 32 -12.35 -6.41 18.11
C ARG A 32 -12.90 -5.15 17.42
N TYR A 33 -12.69 -3.99 18.04
CA TYR A 33 -13.03 -2.68 17.49
C TYR A 33 -11.82 -1.76 17.49
N VAL A 34 -11.75 -0.89 16.49
CA VAL A 34 -10.85 0.26 16.47
C VAL A 34 -11.65 1.48 16.91
N VAL A 35 -11.18 2.14 17.97
CA VAL A 35 -11.80 3.32 18.56
C VAL A 35 -10.87 4.51 18.42
N MET A 36 -11.35 5.58 17.79
CA MET A 36 -10.66 6.85 17.68
C MET A 36 -11.07 7.75 18.83
N LEU A 37 -10.09 8.23 19.59
CA LEU A 37 -10.29 9.13 20.72
C LEU A 37 -9.98 10.58 20.32
N ASP A 38 -10.61 11.53 21.00
CA ASP A 38 -10.23 12.94 20.93
C ASP A 38 -8.79 13.12 21.45
N PRO A 39 -7.84 13.63 20.62
CA PRO A 39 -6.46 13.82 21.05
C PRO A 39 -6.32 14.69 22.30
N GLY A 40 -7.23 15.66 22.49
CA GLY A 40 -7.24 16.56 23.64
C GLY A 40 -7.90 15.96 24.89
N ASN A 41 -8.61 14.84 24.77
CA ASN A 41 -9.42 14.27 25.86
C ASN A 41 -9.40 12.73 25.90
N GLN A 42 -8.27 12.12 25.54
CA GLN A 42 -8.11 10.66 25.44
C GLN A 42 -8.48 9.94 26.75
N GLU A 43 -8.11 10.49 27.91
CA GLU A 43 -8.45 9.92 29.22
C GLU A 43 -9.96 9.82 29.45
N SER A 44 -10.73 10.85 29.06
CA SER A 44 -12.18 10.83 29.20
C SER A 44 -12.79 9.72 28.34
N GLY A 45 -12.32 9.59 27.09
CA GLY A 45 -12.79 8.52 26.20
C GLY A 45 -12.43 7.13 26.74
N LEU A 46 -11.20 6.93 27.23
CA LEU A 46 -10.81 5.66 27.87
C LEU A 46 -11.64 5.36 29.13
N ASN A 47 -11.97 6.38 29.92
CA ASN A 47 -12.83 6.22 31.08
C ASN A 47 -14.26 5.86 30.68
N ALA A 48 -14.81 6.48 29.62
CA ALA A 48 -16.13 6.16 29.10
C ALA A 48 -16.22 4.71 28.60
N LEU A 49 -15.20 4.23 27.90
CA LEU A 49 -15.11 2.82 27.48
C LEU A 49 -15.16 1.87 28.69
N ARG A 50 -14.46 2.21 29.78
CA ARG A 50 -14.44 1.41 31.01
C ARG A 50 -15.76 1.48 31.79
N SER A 51 -16.31 2.68 31.99
CA SER A 51 -17.46 2.91 32.88
C SER A 51 -18.80 2.60 32.22
N SER A 52 -18.92 2.88 30.92
CA SER A 52 -20.19 2.88 30.20
C SER A 52 -20.33 1.70 29.25
N ALA A 53 -19.22 1.22 28.69
CA ALA A 53 -19.20 0.06 27.80
C ALA A 53 -18.64 -1.23 28.47
N ASP A 54 -18.22 -1.16 29.75
CA ASP A 54 -17.62 -2.28 30.50
C ASP A 54 -16.36 -2.87 29.83
N ILE A 55 -15.67 -2.07 29.00
CA ILE A 55 -14.47 -2.53 28.29
C ILE A 55 -13.27 -2.51 29.25
N ALA A 56 -12.53 -3.61 29.26
CA ALA A 56 -11.41 -3.83 30.18
C ALA A 56 -10.32 -2.74 30.07
N SER A 57 -9.45 -2.70 31.07
CA SER A 57 -8.37 -1.71 31.16
C SER A 57 -7.50 -1.72 29.90
N VAL A 58 -7.45 -0.57 29.23
CA VAL A 58 -6.60 -0.37 28.05
C VAL A 58 -5.13 -0.16 28.47
N GLU A 59 -4.24 -1.04 28.03
CA GLU A 59 -2.78 -0.90 28.16
C GLU A 59 -2.28 0.17 27.17
N ARG A 60 -1.39 1.04 27.64
CA ARG A 60 -0.89 2.15 26.81
C ARG A 60 0.41 1.78 26.14
N VAL A 61 0.51 2.15 24.89
CA VAL A 61 1.69 1.98 24.06
C VAL A 61 2.12 3.34 23.57
N ARG A 62 3.40 3.65 23.80
CA ARG A 62 4.10 4.81 23.24
C ARG A 62 5.09 4.35 22.18
N GLY A 63 5.35 5.17 21.17
CA GLY A 63 6.01 4.83 19.90
C GLY A 63 7.41 4.18 19.98
N ALA A 64 8.06 4.15 21.14
CA ALA A 64 9.33 3.44 21.37
C ALA A 64 9.16 2.05 22.04
N GLU A 65 8.02 1.77 22.68
CA GLU A 65 7.72 0.53 23.40
C GLU A 65 7.01 -0.52 22.50
N ALA A 66 7.09 -0.32 21.18
CA ALA A 66 6.38 -1.11 20.17
C ALA A 66 6.74 -2.60 20.15
N GLY A 67 7.84 -3.01 20.79
CA GLY A 67 8.35 -4.38 20.77
C GLY A 67 7.37 -5.44 21.29
N ASN A 68 6.43 -5.06 22.16
CA ASN A 68 5.44 -5.98 22.73
C ASN A 68 4.02 -5.76 22.19
N VAL A 69 3.82 -4.82 21.26
CA VAL A 69 2.47 -4.46 20.78
C VAL A 69 1.77 -5.65 20.12
N SER A 70 2.52 -6.43 19.36
CA SER A 70 2.02 -7.65 18.74
C SER A 70 1.47 -8.59 19.83
N GLU A 71 2.25 -8.91 20.86
CA GLU A 71 1.83 -9.74 21.98
C GLU A 71 0.63 -9.16 22.75
N LEU A 72 0.60 -7.85 22.99
CA LEU A 72 -0.52 -7.19 23.68
C LEU A 72 -1.83 -7.30 22.91
N LEU A 73 -1.79 -7.18 21.58
CA LEU A 73 -2.99 -7.25 20.74
C LEU A 73 -3.63 -8.66 20.75
N GLU A 74 -2.88 -9.74 20.97
CA GLU A 74 -3.42 -11.11 21.04
C GLU A 74 -3.78 -11.57 22.47
N ARG A 75 -3.45 -10.79 23.51
CA ARG A 75 -3.84 -11.15 24.86
C ARG A 75 -5.36 -11.00 25.00
N PRO A 76 -6.08 -12.07 25.40
CA PRO A 76 -7.51 -11.98 25.61
C PRO A 76 -7.80 -10.98 26.74
N ASP A 77 -8.90 -10.24 26.56
CA ASP A 77 -9.38 -9.16 27.42
C ASP A 77 -8.40 -7.98 27.57
N VAL A 78 -7.41 -7.86 26.67
CA VAL A 78 -6.48 -6.72 26.64
C VAL A 78 -6.85 -5.78 25.50
N SER A 79 -7.05 -4.52 25.85
CA SER A 79 -7.19 -3.44 24.89
C SER A 79 -5.89 -2.65 24.82
N VAL A 80 -5.53 -2.14 23.65
CA VAL A 80 -4.27 -1.41 23.43
C VAL A 80 -4.55 0.01 22.98
N HIS A 81 -3.92 1.00 23.61
CA HIS A 81 -4.04 2.42 23.27
C HIS A 81 -2.73 2.98 22.70
N PHE A 82 -2.78 3.49 21.48
CA PHE A 82 -1.70 4.19 20.79
C PHE A 82 -1.83 5.70 21.03
N GLU A 83 -1.06 6.24 21.97
CA GLU A 83 -1.18 7.65 22.39
C GLU A 83 -0.86 8.63 21.25
N GLU A 84 0.13 8.33 20.40
CA GLU A 84 0.58 9.21 19.32
C GLU A 84 -0.53 9.50 18.30
N LEU A 85 -1.36 8.49 18.07
CA LEU A 85 -2.44 8.54 17.10
C LEU A 85 -3.82 8.59 17.75
N ALA A 86 -3.91 8.69 19.09
CA ALA A 86 -5.15 8.71 19.87
C ALA A 86 -6.16 7.66 19.36
N ALA A 87 -5.70 6.43 19.26
CA ALA A 87 -6.43 5.28 18.74
C ALA A 87 -6.31 4.12 19.70
N ALA A 88 -7.40 3.39 19.93
CA ALA A 88 -7.41 2.19 20.75
C ALA A 88 -7.95 1.01 19.95
N VAL A 89 -7.31 -0.15 20.08
CA VAL A 89 -7.85 -1.44 19.64
C VAL A 89 -8.42 -2.12 20.87
N VAL A 90 -9.73 -2.33 20.87
CA VAL A 90 -10.47 -2.81 22.04
C VAL A 90 -11.12 -4.15 21.75
N GLU A 91 -10.98 -5.08 22.70
CA GLU A 91 -11.74 -6.33 22.66
C GLU A 91 -13.16 -6.07 23.18
N VAL A 92 -14.16 -6.58 22.46
CA VAL A 92 -15.58 -6.31 22.73
C VAL A 92 -16.34 -7.62 22.71
N ARG A 93 -16.82 -8.05 23.87
CA ARG A 93 -17.68 -9.23 23.98
C ARG A 93 -19.02 -8.96 23.26
N PRO A 94 -19.71 -9.98 22.71
CA PRO A 94 -20.94 -9.80 21.95
C PRO A 94 -22.02 -8.98 22.67
N ASP A 95 -22.14 -9.12 23.99
CA ASP A 95 -23.05 -8.40 24.87
C ASP A 95 -22.67 -6.92 25.08
N GLN A 96 -21.38 -6.57 24.92
CA GLN A 96 -20.87 -5.21 25.09
C GLN A 96 -21.00 -4.33 23.84
N ARG A 97 -21.23 -4.93 22.66
CA ARG A 97 -21.25 -4.20 21.38
C ARG A 97 -22.25 -3.06 21.33
N HIS A 98 -23.45 -3.30 21.86
CA HIS A 98 -24.48 -2.26 21.91
C HIS A 98 -24.05 -1.11 22.83
N ALA A 99 -23.49 -1.43 24.00
CA ALA A 99 -23.00 -0.44 24.95
C ALA A 99 -21.84 0.39 24.38
N LEU A 100 -20.91 -0.22 23.63
CA LEU A 100 -19.85 0.52 22.94
C LEU A 100 -20.42 1.53 21.93
N VAL A 101 -21.33 1.09 21.06
CA VAL A 101 -21.92 1.97 20.03
C VAL A 101 -22.67 3.13 20.69
N THR A 102 -23.53 2.86 21.68
CA THR A 102 -24.25 3.91 22.41
C THR A 102 -23.31 4.85 23.16
N THR A 103 -22.23 4.33 23.75
CA THR A 103 -21.23 5.17 24.43
C THR A 103 -20.49 6.06 23.41
N ALA A 104 -20.11 5.52 22.26
CA ALA A 104 -19.45 6.28 21.20
C ALA A 104 -20.35 7.37 20.61
N GLU A 105 -21.67 7.15 20.53
CA GLU A 105 -22.63 8.17 20.09
C GLU A 105 -22.88 9.26 21.14
N ALA A 106 -22.75 8.93 22.43
CA ALA A 106 -23.06 9.83 23.54
C ALA A 106 -21.85 10.63 24.05
N ASP A 107 -20.65 10.06 24.00
CA ASP A 107 -19.44 10.67 24.55
C ASP A 107 -18.59 11.34 23.45
N PRO A 108 -18.44 12.68 23.45
CA PRO A 108 -17.69 13.39 22.43
C PRO A 108 -16.17 13.11 22.46
N ALA A 109 -15.65 12.48 23.53
CA ALA A 109 -14.26 12.04 23.58
C ALA A 109 -13.99 10.79 22.72
N ILE A 110 -15.04 10.12 22.24
CA ILE A 110 -14.95 9.02 21.26
C ILE A 110 -15.42 9.56 19.90
N ILE A 111 -14.49 9.69 18.96
CA ILE A 111 -14.75 10.27 17.63
C ILE A 111 -15.37 9.23 16.69
N ALA A 112 -14.87 7.98 16.76
CA ALA A 112 -15.36 6.89 15.93
C ALA A 112 -15.09 5.55 16.62
N ALA A 113 -15.96 4.57 16.38
CA ALA A 113 -15.75 3.19 16.79
C ALA A 113 -16.22 2.27 15.66
N GLU A 114 -15.29 1.52 15.05
CA GLU A 114 -15.60 0.64 13.94
C GLU A 114 -15.08 -0.78 14.22
N PRO A 115 -15.79 -1.83 13.76
CA PRO A 115 -15.29 -3.19 13.88
C PRO A 115 -13.95 -3.33 13.15
N GLU A 116 -12.99 -3.97 13.80
CA GLU A 116 -11.66 -4.23 13.25
C GLU A 116 -11.74 -5.29 12.15
N ARG A 117 -11.13 -5.00 11.00
CA ARG A 117 -11.18 -5.85 9.80
C ARG A 117 -9.85 -6.52 9.52
N MET A 118 -9.91 -7.54 8.68
CA MET A 118 -8.76 -8.14 8.03
C MET A 118 -8.49 -7.46 6.68
N VAL A 119 -7.21 -7.26 6.39
CA VAL A 119 -6.70 -6.86 5.08
C VAL A 119 -5.65 -7.85 4.60
N TYR A 120 -5.30 -7.73 3.31
CA TYR A 120 -4.45 -8.67 2.63
C TYR A 120 -3.36 -7.96 1.83
N ALA A 121 -2.21 -8.60 1.67
CA ALA A 121 -1.31 -8.29 0.57
C ALA A 121 -2.10 -8.44 -0.72
N MET A 122 -2.11 -7.41 -1.57
CA MET A 122 -2.94 -7.46 -2.78
C MET A 122 -2.47 -8.63 -3.66
N PRO A 123 -3.40 -9.41 -4.25
CA PRO A 123 -3.02 -10.56 -5.05
C PRO A 123 -2.03 -10.18 -6.13
N ILE A 124 -0.91 -10.88 -6.18
CA ILE A 124 0.05 -10.80 -7.28
C ILE A 124 -0.61 -11.49 -8.47
N THR A 125 -0.95 -10.73 -9.51
CA THR A 125 -1.46 -11.30 -10.75
C THR A 125 -0.30 -11.86 -11.57
N ALA A 126 -0.39 -13.14 -11.93
CA ALA A 126 0.54 -13.75 -12.88
C ALA A 126 0.40 -13.07 -14.26
N PRO A 127 1.45 -13.02 -15.08
CA PRO A 127 1.41 -12.40 -16.39
C PRO A 127 0.56 -13.23 -17.35
N THR A 128 -0.76 -12.99 -17.38
CA THR A 128 -1.65 -13.56 -18.38
C THR A 128 -2.46 -12.47 -19.05
N GLN A 129 -1.86 -11.75 -20.00
CA GLN A 129 -2.55 -11.28 -21.20
C GLN A 129 -1.61 -10.66 -22.24
N ALA A 130 -1.86 -11.00 -23.51
CA ALA A 130 -1.20 -10.50 -24.71
C ALA A 130 -1.49 -9.01 -24.96
N PRO A 131 -0.65 -8.32 -25.77
CA PRO A 131 -0.79 -6.89 -26.02
C PRO A 131 -2.09 -6.60 -26.76
N THR A 132 -2.94 -5.74 -26.20
CA THR A 132 -4.11 -5.21 -26.90
C THR A 132 -3.65 -4.17 -27.94
N GLU A 133 -4.28 -4.22 -29.11
CA GLU A 133 -3.87 -3.52 -30.32
C GLU A 133 -3.84 -1.98 -30.20
N PHE A 134 -2.84 -1.42 -30.87
CA PHE A 134 -2.54 -0.02 -31.04
C PHE A 134 -3.60 0.68 -31.92
N PHE A 135 -4.22 1.75 -31.43
CA PHE A 135 -5.04 2.65 -32.26
C PHE A 135 -4.35 4.01 -32.41
N PRO A 136 -4.11 4.52 -33.64
CA PRO A 136 -3.41 5.77 -33.86
C PRO A 136 -4.34 7.00 -34.05
N ALA A 137 -3.75 8.15 -33.65
CA ALA A 137 -3.84 9.52 -34.19
C ALA A 137 -5.16 10.33 -34.14
N TYR A 138 -5.08 11.57 -33.59
CA TYR A 138 -5.29 12.81 -34.36
C TYR A 138 -4.67 14.06 -33.68
N ARG A 139 -4.18 14.98 -34.54
CA ARG A 139 -3.56 16.32 -34.41
C ARG A 139 -4.50 17.38 -33.79
N SER A 140 -4.15 18.61 -33.39
CA SER A 140 -2.93 19.44 -33.18
C SER A 140 -3.42 20.75 -32.52
N ASP A 141 -2.57 21.48 -31.78
CA ASP A 141 -2.44 22.95 -31.90
C ASP A 141 -1.09 23.39 -31.32
N GLU A 142 -0.36 24.17 -32.12
CA GLU A 142 1.01 24.63 -31.92
C GLU A 142 1.08 25.81 -30.93
N ASP A 143 1.90 25.72 -29.88
CA ASP A 143 2.74 26.82 -29.35
C ASP A 143 3.57 26.48 -28.07
N VAL A 144 4.15 25.26 -27.98
CA VAL A 144 5.14 24.92 -26.91
C VAL A 144 6.30 24.06 -27.46
N VAL A 145 6.77 24.38 -28.69
CA VAL A 145 7.48 23.43 -29.56
C VAL A 145 8.94 23.11 -29.18
N ASP A 146 9.66 23.93 -28.40
CA ASP A 146 11.14 23.74 -28.32
C ASP A 146 11.68 22.98 -27.10
N ARG A 147 10.81 22.57 -26.14
CA ARG A 147 11.20 21.67 -25.03
C ARG A 147 10.45 20.32 -25.03
N HIS A 148 9.46 20.14 -25.90
CA HIS A 148 8.55 18.98 -25.96
C HIS A 148 8.92 17.93 -27.01
N THR A 149 9.80 18.24 -27.96
CA THR A 149 10.03 17.40 -29.16
C THR A 149 10.77 16.08 -28.91
N ARG A 150 11.41 15.88 -27.75
CA ARG A 150 11.90 14.55 -27.33
C ARG A 150 10.91 13.78 -26.45
N ALA A 151 10.03 14.50 -25.73
CA ALA A 151 9.07 13.90 -24.80
C ALA A 151 7.86 13.32 -25.53
N GLU A 152 7.38 13.99 -26.58
CA GLU A 152 6.25 13.51 -27.39
C GLU A 152 6.60 12.26 -28.21
N ILE A 153 7.83 12.17 -28.74
CA ILE A 153 8.30 10.99 -29.48
C ILE A 153 8.44 9.77 -28.54
N ALA A 154 8.91 9.98 -27.31
CA ALA A 154 8.99 8.92 -26.29
C ALA A 154 7.59 8.49 -25.79
N ALA A 155 6.64 9.42 -25.70
CA ALA A 155 5.26 9.13 -25.30
C ALA A 155 4.43 8.46 -26.41
N THR A 156 4.69 8.73 -27.70
CA THR A 156 3.94 8.12 -28.82
C THR A 156 4.42 6.72 -29.21
N GLN A 157 5.65 6.33 -28.90
CA GLN A 157 6.18 5.01 -29.24
C GLN A 157 6.09 4.01 -28.08
N GLY A 158 5.74 4.46 -26.88
CA GLY A 158 6.11 3.76 -25.65
C GLY A 158 7.63 3.71 -25.52
N PRO A 159 8.20 3.53 -24.32
CA PRO A 159 9.62 3.33 -24.25
C PRO A 159 9.93 1.99 -24.95
N ALA A 160 10.68 2.03 -26.05
CA ALA A 160 11.62 0.97 -26.34
C ALA A 160 12.63 0.98 -25.18
N ALA A 161 12.19 0.51 -24.02
CA ALA A 161 12.91 0.64 -22.77
C ALA A 161 14.15 -0.23 -22.90
N ASP A 162 15.31 0.39 -23.06
CA ASP A 162 16.57 -0.31 -22.90
C ASP A 162 16.73 -0.66 -21.42
N GLU A 163 16.25 -1.85 -21.06
CA GLU A 163 16.32 -2.36 -19.69
C GLU A 163 17.68 -2.97 -19.35
N GLN A 164 18.73 -2.67 -20.11
CA GLN A 164 20.10 -3.01 -19.71
C GLN A 164 20.54 -2.24 -18.47
N SER A 165 20.18 -0.96 -18.37
CA SER A 165 20.66 -0.07 -17.29
C SER A 165 19.59 0.27 -16.25
N PHE A 166 18.33 0.47 -16.67
CA PHE A 166 17.22 0.87 -15.78
C PHE A 166 15.97 0.10 -16.14
N THR A 167 15.16 -0.31 -15.14
CA THR A 167 13.86 -0.91 -15.44
C THR A 167 12.95 0.08 -16.17
N TRP A 168 12.00 -0.45 -16.93
CA TRP A 168 11.04 0.36 -17.69
C TRP A 168 10.29 1.35 -16.79
N GLY A 169 9.97 0.93 -15.55
CA GLY A 169 9.26 1.75 -14.58
C GLY A 169 10.03 3.01 -14.21
N LEU A 170 11.33 2.88 -13.92
CA LEU A 170 12.19 4.04 -13.65
C LEU A 170 12.30 4.99 -14.85
N GLN A 171 12.32 4.44 -16.07
CA GLN A 171 12.34 5.24 -17.29
C GLN A 171 11.02 5.98 -17.51
N ALA A 172 9.88 5.31 -17.32
CA ALA A 172 8.54 5.88 -17.48
C ALA A 172 8.30 7.05 -16.51
N ILE A 173 8.74 6.91 -15.25
CA ILE A 173 8.61 7.97 -14.25
C ILE A 173 9.79 8.94 -14.25
N ARG A 174 10.74 8.81 -15.18
CA ARG A 174 11.94 9.66 -15.30
C ARG A 174 12.88 9.66 -14.09
N ALA A 175 12.79 8.65 -13.23
CA ALA A 175 13.70 8.49 -12.09
C ALA A 175 15.16 8.23 -12.52
N ASN A 176 15.39 7.83 -13.77
CA ASN A 176 16.73 7.72 -14.36
C ASN A 176 17.35 9.07 -14.75
N LEU A 177 16.57 10.16 -14.76
CA LEU A 177 17.02 11.50 -15.18
C LEU A 177 17.28 12.46 -14.01
N THR A 178 16.87 12.09 -12.80
CA THR A 178 17.06 12.91 -11.61
C THR A 178 18.41 12.61 -10.94
N ASN A 179 18.99 13.63 -10.31
CA ASN A 179 20.19 13.49 -9.48
C ASN A 179 19.85 13.30 -7.99
N LEU A 180 18.57 13.39 -7.64
CA LEU A 180 18.08 13.14 -6.29
C LEU A 180 18.11 11.63 -6.00
N THR A 181 18.25 11.29 -4.73
CA THR A 181 18.49 9.92 -4.27
C THR A 181 17.60 9.51 -3.11
N GLY A 182 16.84 10.44 -2.53
CA GLY A 182 16.05 10.25 -1.30
C GLY A 182 16.87 10.43 -0.03
N ARG A 183 18.08 11.00 -0.14
CA ARG A 183 19.03 11.08 0.96
C ARG A 183 18.44 11.82 2.15
N GLY A 184 18.57 11.22 3.32
CA GLY A 184 18.09 11.80 4.58
C GLY A 184 16.58 11.71 4.77
N VAL A 185 15.85 11.08 3.85
CA VAL A 185 14.42 10.86 3.96
C VAL A 185 14.14 9.44 4.44
N LYS A 186 13.27 9.33 5.44
CA LYS A 186 12.79 8.05 5.96
C LYS A 186 11.50 7.65 5.26
N VAL A 187 11.44 6.42 4.75
CA VAL A 187 10.25 5.82 4.16
C VAL A 187 9.92 4.55 4.94
N ALA A 188 8.72 4.49 5.52
CA ALA A 188 8.21 3.27 6.11
C ALA A 188 7.49 2.44 5.05
N VAL A 189 7.81 1.15 4.99
CA VAL A 189 7.08 0.17 4.18
C VAL A 189 6.40 -0.80 5.12
N LEU A 190 5.07 -0.75 5.16
CA LEU A 190 4.24 -1.61 6.02
C LEU A 190 3.67 -2.75 5.18
N ASP A 191 4.26 -3.94 5.33
CA ASP A 191 4.03 -5.07 4.41
C ASP A 191 4.28 -6.44 5.09
N THR A 192 4.68 -7.47 4.35
CA THR A 192 4.94 -8.85 4.82
C THR A 192 6.30 -9.04 5.50
N GLY A 193 7.06 -7.96 5.68
CA GLY A 193 8.40 -7.98 6.26
C GLY A 193 9.49 -7.65 5.24
N VAL A 194 10.74 -8.01 5.56
CA VAL A 194 11.89 -7.84 4.67
C VAL A 194 12.91 -8.96 4.84
N ASP A 195 13.55 -9.38 3.76
CA ASP A 195 14.83 -10.11 3.81
C ASP A 195 15.96 -9.12 4.11
N ILE A 196 16.31 -8.99 5.40
CA ILE A 196 17.38 -8.09 5.87
C ILE A 196 18.78 -8.51 5.39
N THR A 197 18.92 -9.74 4.88
CA THR A 197 20.19 -10.28 4.39
C THR A 197 20.37 -10.10 2.89
N HIS A 198 19.34 -9.60 2.19
CA HIS A 198 19.42 -9.34 0.76
C HIS A 198 20.56 -8.35 0.45
N PRO A 199 21.53 -8.70 -0.43
CA PRO A 199 22.71 -7.87 -0.69
C PRO A 199 22.39 -6.43 -1.11
N ASP A 200 21.31 -6.25 -1.87
CA ASP A 200 20.87 -4.92 -2.31
C ASP A 200 20.11 -4.11 -1.23
N LEU A 201 19.59 -4.74 -0.17
CA LEU A 201 18.74 -4.04 0.81
C LEU A 201 19.47 -3.74 2.12
N VAL A 202 20.49 -4.53 2.48
CA VAL A 202 21.21 -4.38 3.76
C VAL A 202 21.71 -2.95 4.04
N GLY A 203 22.01 -2.17 2.99
CA GLY A 203 22.50 -0.79 3.12
C GLY A 203 21.42 0.27 3.35
N CYS A 204 20.15 0.00 3.05
CA CYS A 204 19.07 1.01 3.13
C CYS A 204 18.14 0.83 4.34
N ILE A 205 18.15 -0.34 5.01
CA ILE A 205 17.32 -0.60 6.19
C ILE A 205 17.85 0.17 7.40
N GLU A 206 17.06 1.11 7.93
CA GLU A 206 17.35 1.85 9.16
C GLU A 206 16.80 1.15 10.40
N ASP A 207 15.57 0.63 10.33
CA ASP A 207 14.95 -0.10 11.43
C ASP A 207 13.90 -1.08 10.94
N THR A 208 13.62 -2.09 11.76
CA THR A 208 12.67 -3.16 11.46
C THR A 208 11.79 -3.45 12.68
N MET A 209 10.50 -3.68 12.46
CA MET A 209 9.59 -4.09 13.54
C MET A 209 8.54 -5.06 13.00
N SER A 210 8.18 -6.08 13.80
CA SER A 210 7.04 -6.95 13.49
C SER A 210 5.88 -6.68 14.42
N PHE A 211 4.72 -6.42 13.83
CA PHE A 211 3.44 -6.27 14.51
C PHE A 211 2.59 -7.53 14.38
N VAL A 212 3.10 -8.56 13.70
CA VAL A 212 2.46 -9.86 13.56
C VAL A 212 2.97 -10.80 14.65
N VAL A 213 2.04 -11.33 15.44
CA VAL A 213 2.37 -12.15 16.61
C VAL A 213 3.01 -13.47 16.21
N GLY A 214 4.06 -13.85 16.93
CA GLY A 214 4.79 -15.10 16.67
C GLY A 214 5.59 -15.09 15.36
N GLU A 215 5.62 -13.97 14.63
CA GLU A 215 6.38 -13.83 13.39
C GLU A 215 7.45 -12.75 13.54
N ALA A 216 8.71 -13.11 13.26
CA ALA A 216 9.79 -12.16 13.10
C ALA A 216 9.59 -11.32 11.83
N VAL A 217 10.37 -10.24 11.68
CA VAL A 217 10.28 -9.33 10.52
C VAL A 217 10.71 -9.95 9.18
N GLU A 218 11.29 -11.15 9.20
CA GLU A 218 11.68 -11.91 8.02
C GLU A 218 10.52 -12.07 7.03
N ASP A 219 10.78 -11.79 5.76
CA ASP A 219 9.77 -11.90 4.71
C ASP A 219 9.69 -13.30 4.12
N ARG A 220 8.76 -14.11 4.63
CA ARG A 220 8.48 -15.45 4.05
C ARG A 220 7.49 -15.43 2.89
N ASN A 221 6.92 -14.27 2.57
CA ASN A 221 5.99 -14.11 1.45
C ASN A 221 6.73 -13.61 0.19
N GLY A 222 7.62 -12.63 0.37
CA GLY A 222 8.42 -11.99 -0.69
C GLY A 222 7.87 -10.65 -1.17
N HIS A 223 6.62 -10.33 -0.83
CA HIS A 223 5.95 -9.11 -1.27
C HIS A 223 6.57 -7.84 -0.66
N GLY A 224 6.86 -7.85 0.64
CA GLY A 224 7.49 -6.71 1.33
C GLY A 224 8.91 -6.42 0.86
N THR A 225 9.72 -7.47 0.65
CA THR A 225 11.08 -7.35 0.08
C THR A 225 11.04 -6.72 -1.32
N HIS A 226 10.06 -7.10 -2.14
CA HIS A 226 9.86 -6.54 -3.47
C HIS A 226 9.46 -5.06 -3.43
N CYS A 227 8.53 -4.70 -2.54
CA CYS A 227 8.11 -3.32 -2.35
C CYS A 227 9.26 -2.43 -1.86
N ILE A 228 10.01 -2.87 -0.84
CA ILE A 228 11.18 -2.15 -0.31
C ILE A 228 12.24 -1.95 -1.39
N GLY A 229 12.52 -2.99 -2.17
CA GLY A 229 13.45 -2.89 -3.29
C GLY A 229 13.01 -1.86 -4.34
N THR A 230 11.71 -1.75 -4.63
CA THR A 230 11.21 -0.76 -5.59
C THR A 230 11.39 0.66 -5.04
N VAL A 231 11.21 0.87 -3.73
CA VAL A 231 11.48 2.17 -3.09
C VAL A 231 12.97 2.51 -3.13
N ALA A 232 13.83 1.65 -2.56
CA ALA A 232 15.20 2.00 -2.20
C ALA A 232 16.26 0.96 -2.61
N GLY A 233 15.99 0.17 -3.65
CA GLY A 233 17.01 -0.64 -4.30
C GLY A 233 18.21 0.23 -4.72
N PRO A 234 19.43 -0.31 -4.68
CA PRO A 234 20.64 0.47 -4.83
C PRO A 234 20.78 0.99 -6.26
N ALA A 235 21.55 2.06 -6.43
CA ALA A 235 21.85 2.60 -7.76
C ALA A 235 22.61 1.61 -8.65
N ARG A 236 23.30 0.64 -8.05
CA ARG A 236 24.06 -0.44 -8.70
C ARG A 236 23.71 -1.77 -8.01
N PRO A 237 22.65 -2.46 -8.47
CA PRO A 237 22.29 -3.76 -7.91
C PRO A 237 23.33 -4.83 -8.24
N GLN A 238 23.34 -5.92 -7.48
CA GLN A 238 24.22 -7.06 -7.76
C GLN A 238 23.91 -7.70 -9.13
N GLU A 239 22.64 -7.71 -9.54
CA GLU A 239 22.21 -8.31 -10.81
C GLU A 239 21.18 -7.45 -11.55
N GLY A 240 21.44 -7.23 -12.84
CA GLY A 240 20.49 -6.62 -13.76
C GLY A 240 20.42 -5.09 -13.66
N PRO A 241 19.36 -4.48 -14.23
CA PRO A 241 19.23 -3.03 -14.26
C PRO A 241 18.88 -2.45 -12.89
N ARG A 242 19.18 -1.16 -12.70
CA ARG A 242 18.69 -0.39 -11.55
C ARG A 242 17.16 -0.42 -11.52
N TYR A 243 16.61 -0.72 -10.34
CA TYR A 243 15.17 -0.82 -10.11
C TYR A 243 14.65 0.06 -8.96
N GLY A 244 15.52 0.51 -8.04
CA GLY A 244 15.12 1.39 -6.94
C GLY A 244 14.99 2.86 -7.35
N VAL A 245 13.91 3.50 -6.89
CA VAL A 245 13.61 4.92 -7.17
C VAL A 245 14.51 5.85 -6.34
N ALA A 246 14.49 5.70 -5.02
CA ALA A 246 15.18 6.54 -4.04
C ALA A 246 16.28 5.73 -3.33
N CYS A 247 17.38 5.51 -4.02
CA CYS A 247 18.45 4.58 -3.63
C CYS A 247 19.20 4.92 -2.31
N ASP A 248 19.14 6.16 -1.84
CA ASP A 248 19.75 6.59 -0.57
C ASP A 248 18.68 6.96 0.50
N ALA A 249 17.42 6.59 0.27
CA ALA A 249 16.38 6.68 1.28
C ALA A 249 16.61 5.65 2.38
N ARG A 250 16.17 5.98 3.60
CA ARG A 250 16.27 5.13 4.77
C ARG A 250 14.95 4.42 5.01
N ILE A 251 14.98 3.09 5.03
CA ILE A 251 13.78 2.27 5.10
C ILE A 251 13.47 1.87 6.54
N LEU A 252 12.23 2.09 6.94
CA LEU A 252 11.64 1.53 8.16
C LEU A 252 10.74 0.36 7.74
N ALA A 253 11.20 -0.88 7.90
CA ALA A 253 10.44 -2.06 7.46
C ALA A 253 9.52 -2.56 8.57
N GLY A 254 8.22 -2.30 8.43
CA GLY A 254 7.19 -2.76 9.37
C GLY A 254 6.46 -3.98 8.83
N LYS A 255 6.58 -5.12 9.50
CA LYS A 255 5.76 -6.29 9.18
C LYS A 255 4.39 -6.16 9.83
N VAL A 256 3.38 -5.87 9.01
CA VAL A 256 1.96 -5.77 9.42
C VAL A 256 1.09 -6.83 8.75
N LEU A 257 1.66 -7.58 7.81
CA LEU A 257 1.05 -8.73 7.15
C LEU A 257 1.82 -10.01 7.50
N SER A 258 1.08 -11.06 7.82
CA SER A 258 1.64 -12.37 8.14
C SER A 258 2.39 -12.99 6.97
N ASN A 259 3.08 -14.10 7.22
CA ASN A 259 3.72 -14.90 6.18
C ASN A 259 2.75 -15.40 5.11
N ARG A 260 1.44 -15.42 5.42
CA ARG A 260 0.35 -15.75 4.48
C ARG A 260 -0.21 -14.52 3.75
N GLY A 261 0.30 -13.33 4.04
CA GLY A 261 -0.14 -12.08 3.42
C GLY A 261 -1.44 -11.52 3.97
N SER A 262 -1.78 -11.77 5.24
CA SER A 262 -2.97 -11.22 5.90
C SER A 262 -2.62 -10.47 7.18
N GLY A 263 -3.36 -9.42 7.51
CA GLY A 263 -3.15 -8.64 8.73
C GLY A 263 -4.44 -7.97 9.22
N ALA A 264 -4.53 -7.74 10.52
CA ALA A 264 -5.67 -7.04 11.13
C ALA A 264 -5.41 -5.53 11.17
N ASP A 265 -6.48 -4.72 11.11
CA ASP A 265 -6.36 -3.26 11.17
C ASP A 265 -5.51 -2.81 12.36
N GLY A 266 -5.70 -3.36 13.56
CA GLY A 266 -4.93 -2.99 14.75
C GLY A 266 -3.42 -3.14 14.60
N GLN A 267 -2.95 -4.17 13.88
CA GLN A 267 -1.52 -4.36 13.60
C GLN A 267 -0.99 -3.34 12.60
N ILE A 268 -1.81 -2.94 11.63
CA ILE A 268 -1.46 -1.91 10.63
C ILE A 268 -1.42 -0.54 11.28
N LEU A 269 -2.40 -0.22 12.13
CA LEU A 269 -2.44 1.02 12.88
C LEU A 269 -1.25 1.13 13.84
N ALA A 270 -0.84 0.03 14.47
CA ALA A 270 0.39 -0.03 15.25
C ALA A 270 1.63 0.29 14.39
N GLY A 271 1.72 -0.31 13.20
CA GLY A 271 2.78 -0.02 12.24
C GLY A 271 2.80 1.44 11.77
N MET A 272 1.63 2.03 11.53
CA MET A 272 1.49 3.45 11.18
C MET A 272 1.94 4.35 12.33
N ALA A 273 1.51 4.07 13.56
CA ALA A 273 1.93 4.82 14.75
C ALA A 273 3.45 4.77 14.95
N TRP A 274 4.03 3.58 14.83
CA TRP A 274 5.48 3.38 14.89
C TRP A 274 6.22 4.17 13.80
N ALA A 275 5.75 4.11 12.55
CA ALA A 275 6.37 4.83 11.44
C ALA A 275 6.35 6.35 11.66
N VAL A 276 5.21 6.91 12.10
CA VAL A 276 5.07 8.33 12.43
C VAL A 276 6.01 8.70 13.59
N ALA A 277 6.06 7.90 14.65
CA ALA A 277 6.93 8.12 15.80
C ALA A 277 8.43 8.07 15.45
N ARG A 278 8.81 7.26 14.45
CA ARG A 278 10.19 7.18 13.93
C ARG A 278 10.54 8.29 12.92
N GLY A 279 9.59 9.17 12.62
CA GLY A 279 9.78 10.32 11.74
C GLY A 279 9.76 9.94 10.25
N ALA A 280 9.02 8.90 9.87
CA ALA A 280 8.79 8.57 8.47
C ALA A 280 8.14 9.77 7.74
N ARG A 281 8.73 10.19 6.62
CA ARG A 281 8.10 11.20 5.75
C ARG A 281 7.03 10.60 4.86
N VAL A 282 7.16 9.32 4.56
CA VAL A 282 6.24 8.56 3.72
C VAL A 282 5.98 7.20 4.35
N ILE A 283 4.72 6.76 4.36
CA ILE A 283 4.30 5.39 4.66
C ILE A 283 3.77 4.79 3.36
N SER A 284 4.33 3.66 2.93
CA SER A 284 3.89 2.89 1.78
C SER A 284 3.16 1.63 2.26
N MET A 285 1.93 1.43 1.80
CA MET A 285 1.07 0.30 2.17
C MET A 285 0.55 -0.40 0.92
N SER A 286 1.19 -1.51 0.56
CA SER A 286 0.81 -2.33 -0.60
C SER A 286 -0.17 -3.43 -0.19
N LEU A 287 -1.23 -3.04 0.53
CA LEU A 287 -2.21 -3.92 1.16
C LEU A 287 -3.61 -3.36 1.01
N GLY A 288 -4.62 -4.19 1.25
CA GLY A 288 -5.98 -3.72 1.42
C GLY A 288 -7.04 -4.81 1.39
N ALA A 289 -8.29 -4.37 1.37
CA ALA A 289 -9.45 -5.24 1.35
C ALA A 289 -10.55 -4.69 0.43
N LEU A 290 -11.34 -5.62 -0.12
CA LEU A 290 -12.39 -5.34 -1.09
C LEU A 290 -13.39 -4.31 -0.56
N VAL A 291 -13.83 -3.43 -1.47
CA VAL A 291 -14.84 -2.40 -1.23
C VAL A 291 -15.95 -2.60 -2.26
N ARG A 292 -17.21 -2.53 -1.80
CA ARG A 292 -18.36 -2.65 -2.70
C ARG A 292 -18.72 -1.30 -3.34
N PRO A 293 -19.31 -1.28 -4.55
CA PRO A 293 -19.84 -0.05 -5.12
C PRO A 293 -20.82 0.63 -4.14
N GLY A 294 -20.58 1.91 -3.86
CA GLY A 294 -21.37 2.70 -2.90
C GLY A 294 -20.98 2.51 -1.42
N GLU A 295 -20.06 1.62 -1.08
CA GLU A 295 -19.56 1.48 0.28
C GLU A 295 -18.61 2.63 0.64
N LEU A 296 -18.80 3.19 1.84
CA LEU A 296 -17.99 4.30 2.37
C LEU A 296 -16.63 3.81 2.88
N PHE A 297 -15.66 4.71 2.94
CA PHE A 297 -14.37 4.45 3.56
C PHE A 297 -14.47 4.40 5.10
N PRO A 298 -13.62 3.62 5.77
CA PRO A 298 -13.58 3.56 7.23
C PRO A 298 -13.13 4.91 7.83
N GLN A 299 -13.91 5.45 8.77
CA GLN A 299 -13.59 6.71 9.44
C GLN A 299 -12.33 6.61 10.29
N THR A 300 -12.07 5.41 10.83
CA THR A 300 -10.87 5.12 11.62
C THR A 300 -9.59 5.42 10.83
N TYR A 301 -9.45 4.86 9.63
CA TYR A 301 -8.30 5.14 8.76
C TYR A 301 -8.25 6.59 8.27
N GLU A 302 -9.38 7.23 7.97
CA GLU A 302 -9.39 8.64 7.53
C GLU A 302 -8.88 9.58 8.62
N ILE A 303 -9.35 9.42 9.87
CA ILE A 303 -8.89 10.22 11.01
C ILE A 303 -7.39 10.00 11.25
N LEU A 304 -6.93 8.75 11.16
CA LEU A 304 -5.53 8.39 11.32
C LEU A 304 -4.66 8.99 10.22
N ALA A 305 -5.12 8.94 8.97
CA ALA A 305 -4.42 9.50 7.83
C ALA A 305 -4.30 11.02 7.92
N ARG A 306 -5.37 11.71 8.32
CA ARG A 306 -5.32 13.16 8.62
C ARG A 306 -4.28 13.48 9.70
N ARG A 307 -4.26 12.73 10.80
CA ARG A 307 -3.29 12.92 11.89
C ARG A 307 -1.85 12.69 11.43
N ALA A 308 -1.62 11.68 10.57
CA ALA A 308 -0.30 11.44 9.98
C ALA A 308 0.14 12.61 9.08
N LEU A 309 -0.76 13.12 8.23
CA LEU A 309 -0.50 14.29 7.36
C LEU A 309 -0.17 15.54 8.17
N GLU A 310 -0.93 15.82 9.23
CA GLU A 310 -0.70 16.95 10.15
C GLU A 310 0.66 16.84 10.85
N ARG A 311 1.15 15.61 11.08
CA ARG A 311 2.49 15.32 11.62
C ARG A 311 3.60 15.28 10.57
N GLY A 312 3.29 15.57 9.30
CA GLY A 312 4.29 15.66 8.23
C GLY A 312 4.57 14.34 7.47
N THR A 313 3.73 13.33 7.68
CA THR A 313 3.85 12.00 7.06
C THR A 313 2.78 11.80 5.98
N VAL A 314 3.19 11.52 4.74
CA VAL A 314 2.27 11.15 3.65
C VAL A 314 2.02 9.65 3.67
N ILE A 315 0.77 9.21 3.53
CA ILE A 315 0.43 7.80 3.38
C ILE A 315 0.05 7.53 1.93
N VAL A 316 0.64 6.48 1.36
CA VAL A 316 0.40 6.01 0.00
C VAL A 316 -0.05 4.56 0.07
N ALA A 317 -1.14 4.23 -0.64
CA ALA A 317 -1.69 2.88 -0.63
C ALA A 317 -2.11 2.40 -2.02
N ALA A 318 -2.02 1.08 -2.21
CA ALA A 318 -2.41 0.40 -3.44
C ALA A 318 -3.92 0.53 -3.68
N ALA A 319 -4.31 0.92 -4.90
CA ALA A 319 -5.73 1.07 -5.22
C ALA A 319 -6.51 -0.25 -5.22
N GLY A 320 -5.84 -1.39 -5.38
CA GLY A 320 -6.45 -2.73 -5.41
C GLY A 320 -6.38 -3.40 -6.79
N ASN A 321 -6.53 -4.73 -6.79
CA ASN A 321 -6.29 -5.61 -7.94
C ASN A 321 -7.53 -6.44 -8.32
N ASP A 322 -8.72 -5.98 -7.96
CA ASP A 322 -9.97 -6.75 -8.06
C ASP A 322 -10.67 -6.56 -9.42
N SER A 323 -10.17 -5.66 -10.26
CA SER A 323 -10.81 -5.36 -11.55
C SER A 323 -10.51 -6.39 -12.63
N GLU A 324 -11.35 -6.43 -13.65
CA GLU A 324 -11.15 -7.24 -14.85
C GLU A 324 -11.44 -6.35 -16.06
N ARG A 325 -10.51 -5.41 -16.32
CA ARG A 325 -10.68 -4.36 -17.33
C ARG A 325 -10.25 -4.79 -18.72
N PRO A 326 -10.93 -4.26 -19.77
CA PRO A 326 -12.38 -4.02 -19.79
C PRO A 326 -13.13 -5.37 -19.72
N PRO A 327 -14.32 -5.49 -19.10
CA PRO A 327 -15.31 -4.43 -18.83
C PRO A 327 -15.57 -4.09 -17.35
N VAL A 328 -15.00 -4.83 -16.39
CA VAL A 328 -15.37 -4.72 -14.96
C VAL A 328 -14.36 -3.86 -14.21
N ILE A 329 -14.86 -2.82 -13.54
CA ILE A 329 -14.07 -1.95 -12.66
C ILE A 329 -14.60 -2.13 -11.25
N HIS A 330 -13.69 -2.47 -10.32
CA HIS A 330 -13.95 -2.50 -8.89
C HIS A 330 -13.55 -1.16 -8.23
N PRO A 331 -14.23 -0.77 -7.14
CA PRO A 331 -13.85 0.42 -6.37
C PRO A 331 -12.44 0.31 -5.80
N VAL A 332 -11.81 1.46 -5.59
CA VAL A 332 -10.56 1.56 -4.82
C VAL A 332 -10.75 0.85 -3.47
N SER A 333 -9.80 -0.03 -3.14
CA SER A 333 -9.81 -0.85 -1.94
C SER A 333 -9.51 -0.01 -0.69
N ARG A 334 -9.91 -0.51 0.47
CA ARG A 334 -9.51 0.10 1.75
C ARG A 334 -8.08 -0.34 2.10
N PRO A 335 -7.24 0.50 2.73
CA PRO A 335 -7.53 1.87 3.19
C PRO A 335 -7.30 2.95 2.11
N ALA A 336 -6.86 2.59 0.90
CA ALA A 336 -6.60 3.56 -0.17
C ALA A 336 -7.83 4.42 -0.55
N ASN A 337 -9.05 3.97 -0.23
CA ASN A 337 -10.26 4.73 -0.49
C ASN A 337 -10.52 5.91 0.47
N CYS A 338 -9.73 6.06 1.53
CA CYS A 338 -9.78 7.23 2.41
C CYS A 338 -9.27 8.50 1.67
N PRO A 339 -9.99 9.64 1.69
CA PRO A 339 -9.56 10.87 1.02
C PRO A 339 -8.16 11.38 1.41
N SER A 340 -7.75 11.15 2.66
CA SER A 340 -6.44 11.55 3.16
C SER A 340 -5.30 10.55 2.86
N ILE A 341 -5.59 9.44 2.16
CA ILE A 341 -4.60 8.45 1.72
C ILE A 341 -4.42 8.54 0.21
N LEU A 342 -3.16 8.53 -0.24
CA LEU A 342 -2.84 8.65 -1.65
C LEU A 342 -3.00 7.30 -2.38
N ALA A 343 -4.11 7.11 -3.08
CA ALA A 343 -4.42 5.90 -3.84
C ALA A 343 -3.66 5.83 -5.16
N VAL A 344 -3.02 4.69 -5.43
CA VAL A 344 -2.16 4.49 -6.60
C VAL A 344 -2.71 3.43 -7.55
N ALA A 345 -3.00 3.84 -8.79
CA ALA A 345 -3.36 2.94 -9.89
C ALA A 345 -2.11 2.32 -10.55
N ALA A 346 -2.27 1.12 -11.12
CA ALA A 346 -1.21 0.40 -11.80
C ALA A 346 -1.27 0.60 -13.32
N LEU A 347 -0.14 1.00 -13.91
CA LEU A 347 0.05 1.09 -15.36
C LEU A 347 0.92 -0.06 -15.87
N ASP A 348 0.72 -0.41 -17.14
CA ASP A 348 1.64 -1.23 -17.90
C ASP A 348 2.60 -0.42 -18.78
N ARG A 349 3.44 -1.11 -19.55
CA ARG A 349 4.45 -0.49 -20.43
C ARG A 349 3.85 0.39 -21.53
N SER A 350 2.59 0.15 -21.88
CA SER A 350 1.83 0.96 -22.84
C SER A 350 1.21 2.22 -22.19
N LEU A 351 1.51 2.48 -20.92
CA LEU A 351 0.93 3.56 -20.12
C LEU A 351 -0.59 3.48 -20.05
N THR A 352 -1.12 2.24 -20.05
CA THR A 352 -2.54 1.98 -19.87
C THR A 352 -2.82 1.39 -18.48
N PRO A 353 -3.98 1.70 -17.86
CA PRO A 353 -4.39 1.04 -16.63
C PRO A 353 -4.38 -0.47 -16.82
N SER A 354 -3.65 -1.15 -15.94
CA SER A 354 -3.56 -2.62 -15.97
C SER A 354 -4.93 -3.25 -15.76
N SER A 355 -5.17 -4.42 -16.35
CA SER A 355 -6.47 -5.09 -16.32
C SER A 355 -7.04 -5.28 -14.91
N PHE A 356 -6.15 -5.52 -13.94
CA PHE A 356 -6.49 -5.72 -12.52
C PHE A 356 -6.72 -4.44 -11.72
N SER A 357 -6.23 -3.28 -12.18
CA SER A 357 -6.18 -2.07 -11.35
C SER A 357 -7.58 -1.58 -10.99
N ASN A 358 -7.90 -1.37 -9.72
CA ASN A 358 -9.17 -0.75 -9.32
C ASN A 358 -9.30 0.70 -9.78
N GLY A 359 -10.52 1.26 -9.70
CA GLY A 359 -10.84 2.60 -10.16
C GLY A 359 -11.74 3.37 -9.20
N GLY A 360 -11.68 4.70 -9.28
CA GLY A 360 -12.47 5.61 -8.47
C GLY A 360 -13.90 5.73 -8.97
N ILE A 361 -14.70 4.71 -8.65
CA ILE A 361 -16.11 4.63 -9.04
C ILE A 361 -17.09 4.92 -7.89
N ASN A 362 -16.60 5.07 -6.66
CA ASN A 362 -17.41 5.54 -5.54
C ASN A 362 -17.37 7.08 -5.50
N ALA A 363 -18.52 7.69 -5.19
CA ALA A 363 -18.68 9.14 -5.24
C ALA A 363 -18.25 9.87 -3.95
N GLN A 364 -18.08 9.15 -2.85
CA GLN A 364 -17.76 9.70 -1.52
C GLN A 364 -16.46 9.07 -1.03
N GLY A 365 -15.32 9.60 -1.51
CA GLY A 365 -14.01 8.98 -1.35
C GLY A 365 -13.75 7.88 -2.38
N GLY A 366 -12.55 7.30 -2.35
CA GLY A 366 -12.15 6.28 -3.32
C GLY A 366 -11.61 6.81 -4.64
N GLU A 367 -11.14 8.06 -4.71
CA GLU A 367 -10.52 8.59 -5.93
C GLU A 367 -9.16 7.94 -6.20
N ILE A 368 -8.82 7.72 -7.49
CA ILE A 368 -7.42 7.48 -7.86
C ILE A 368 -6.69 8.82 -7.81
N ASN A 369 -5.59 8.89 -7.08
CA ASN A 369 -4.82 10.13 -6.97
C ASN A 369 -3.73 10.24 -8.03
N ILE A 370 -3.07 9.13 -8.35
CA ILE A 370 -1.99 9.07 -9.33
C ILE A 370 -1.83 7.65 -9.89
N ALA A 371 -1.22 7.52 -11.05
CA ALA A 371 -0.91 6.24 -11.67
C ALA A 371 0.61 6.04 -11.78
N ALA A 372 1.07 4.81 -11.56
CA ALA A 372 2.49 4.48 -11.59
C ALA A 372 2.73 3.07 -12.18
N PRO A 373 3.96 2.75 -12.59
CA PRO A 373 4.33 1.43 -13.09
C PRO A 373 3.95 0.29 -12.13
N GLY A 374 3.05 -0.59 -12.55
CA GLY A 374 2.53 -1.67 -11.70
C GLY A 374 2.48 -3.05 -12.36
N ARG A 375 2.79 -3.16 -13.65
CA ARG A 375 2.85 -4.45 -14.36
C ARG A 375 4.28 -4.85 -14.71
N ASP A 376 4.63 -6.11 -14.47
CA ASP A 376 5.95 -6.69 -14.76
C ASP A 376 7.10 -5.85 -14.18
N VAL A 377 6.96 -5.44 -12.92
CA VAL A 377 7.94 -4.64 -12.18
C VAL A 377 8.99 -5.57 -11.57
N ARG A 378 10.24 -5.43 -12.00
CA ARG A 378 11.40 -6.14 -11.41
C ARG A 378 11.81 -5.49 -10.10
N SER A 379 12.02 -6.29 -9.05
CA SER A 379 12.61 -5.86 -7.78
C SER A 379 13.25 -7.05 -7.05
N ALA A 380 13.82 -6.77 -5.87
CA ALA A 380 14.38 -7.75 -4.95
C ALA A 380 13.35 -8.79 -4.47
N ALA A 381 13.82 -9.98 -4.15
CA ALA A 381 13.03 -11.08 -3.60
C ALA A 381 13.86 -11.87 -2.59
N PRO A 382 13.24 -12.50 -1.57
CA PRO A 382 13.97 -13.18 -0.51
C PRO A 382 14.98 -14.23 -1.00
N GLY A 383 16.09 -14.35 -0.28
CA GLY A 383 17.21 -15.23 -0.61
C GLY A 383 18.14 -14.64 -1.68
N GLY A 384 18.25 -13.31 -1.72
CA GLY A 384 19.14 -12.61 -2.66
C GLY A 384 18.71 -12.69 -4.13
N ARG A 385 17.43 -12.92 -4.41
CA ARG A 385 16.90 -13.11 -5.78
C ARG A 385 16.24 -11.84 -6.31
N TYR A 386 15.87 -11.87 -7.58
CA TYR A 386 15.08 -10.83 -8.23
C TYR A 386 13.91 -11.44 -8.96
N VAL A 387 12.75 -10.76 -8.95
CA VAL A 387 11.55 -11.25 -9.63
C VAL A 387 10.71 -10.10 -10.18
N ASN A 388 9.95 -10.40 -11.24
CA ASN A 388 8.96 -9.48 -11.79
C ASN A 388 7.58 -9.82 -11.19
N LEU A 389 6.93 -8.83 -10.60
CA LEU A 389 5.58 -8.94 -10.05
C LEU A 389 4.66 -7.89 -10.69
N SER A 390 3.36 -8.18 -10.66
CA SER A 390 2.32 -7.28 -11.14
C SER A 390 1.27 -7.03 -10.06
N GLY A 391 0.90 -5.77 -9.90
CA GLY A 391 -0.09 -5.30 -8.94
C GLY A 391 -0.01 -3.79 -8.71
N THR A 392 -1.10 -3.19 -8.22
CA THR A 392 -1.06 -1.84 -7.62
C THR A 392 -0.08 -1.77 -6.44
N SER A 393 0.21 -2.92 -5.81
CA SER A 393 1.31 -3.12 -4.88
C SER A 393 2.69 -2.73 -5.41
N MET A 394 2.95 -2.87 -6.71
CA MET A 394 4.23 -2.50 -7.31
C MET A 394 4.23 -1.04 -7.79
N ALA A 395 3.06 -0.47 -8.06
CA ALA A 395 2.91 0.95 -8.38
C ALA A 395 3.11 1.84 -7.15
N THR A 396 2.56 1.43 -6.01
CA THR A 396 2.63 2.14 -4.71
C THR A 396 4.05 2.51 -4.27
N PRO A 397 5.05 1.60 -4.26
CA PRO A 397 6.41 1.92 -3.86
C PRO A 397 7.14 2.84 -4.83
N HIS A 398 6.77 2.88 -6.12
CA HIS A 398 7.31 3.90 -7.02
C HIS A 398 6.92 5.31 -6.57
N VAL A 399 5.65 5.50 -6.20
CA VAL A 399 5.14 6.77 -5.67
C VAL A 399 5.81 7.12 -4.34
N ALA A 400 5.99 6.14 -3.45
CA ALA A 400 6.68 6.36 -2.19
C ALA A 400 8.14 6.80 -2.40
N GLY A 401 8.84 6.18 -3.35
CA GLY A 401 10.19 6.60 -3.76
C GLY A 401 10.22 8.02 -4.31
N VAL A 402 9.30 8.39 -5.21
CA VAL A 402 9.26 9.77 -5.75
C VAL A 402 8.91 10.80 -4.67
N LEU A 403 8.02 10.47 -3.72
CA LEU A 403 7.78 11.35 -2.57
C LEU A 403 9.04 11.53 -1.71
N ALA A 404 9.89 10.50 -1.59
CA ALA A 404 11.18 10.65 -0.92
C ALA A 404 12.13 11.59 -1.69
N LEU A 405 12.19 11.50 -3.02
CA LEU A 405 12.95 12.43 -3.86
C LEU A 405 12.43 13.88 -3.72
N LEU A 406 11.12 14.06 -3.72
CA LEU A 406 10.49 15.37 -3.53
C LEU A 406 10.75 15.92 -2.12
N ALA A 407 10.76 15.08 -1.09
CA ALA A 407 11.07 15.46 0.28
C ALA A 407 12.55 15.81 0.47
N GLU A 408 13.48 15.16 -0.23
CA GLU A 408 14.90 15.57 -0.28
C GLU A 408 15.02 16.97 -0.89
N ALA A 409 14.34 17.23 -2.01
CA ALA A 409 14.35 18.55 -2.65
C ALA A 409 13.63 19.63 -1.82
N ASN A 410 12.71 19.25 -0.94
CA ASN A 410 11.88 20.17 -0.16
C ASN A 410 11.77 19.73 1.33
N PRO A 411 12.86 19.76 2.14
CA PRO A 411 12.87 19.11 3.46
C PRO A 411 11.80 19.60 4.43
N ASN A 412 11.45 20.88 4.39
CA ASN A 412 10.51 21.52 5.32
C ASN A 412 9.10 21.70 4.77
N VAL A 413 8.80 21.13 3.59
CA VAL A 413 7.47 21.28 2.99
C VAL A 413 6.43 20.47 3.78
N PRO A 414 5.24 21.04 4.06
CA PRO A 414 4.13 20.30 4.65
C PRO A 414 3.76 19.07 3.80
N ALA A 415 3.28 18.00 4.44
CA ALA A 415 2.92 16.76 3.75
C ALA A 415 1.83 16.96 2.68
N ALA A 416 0.82 17.80 2.97
CA ALA A 416 -0.23 18.14 2.01
C ALA A 416 0.33 18.83 0.75
N ASP A 417 1.28 19.74 0.93
CA ASP A 417 1.94 20.44 -0.17
C ASP A 417 2.86 19.51 -0.97
N LEU A 418 3.47 18.51 -0.32
CA LEU A 418 4.24 17.46 -0.99
C LEU A 418 3.34 16.64 -1.93
N VAL A 419 2.14 16.27 -1.47
CA VAL A 419 1.12 15.58 -2.27
C VAL A 419 0.64 16.46 -3.43
N ALA A 420 0.41 17.75 -3.19
CA ALA A 420 0.02 18.69 -4.23
C ALA A 420 1.09 18.81 -5.33
N ARG A 421 2.38 18.91 -4.95
CA ARG A 421 3.51 18.94 -5.88
C ARG A 421 3.62 17.67 -6.70
N LEU A 422 3.47 16.51 -6.06
CA LEU A 422 3.45 15.21 -6.73
C LEU A 422 2.38 15.17 -7.83
N LYS A 423 1.14 15.55 -7.49
CA LYS A 423 0.01 15.57 -8.44
C LYS A 423 0.21 16.60 -9.55
N ALA A 424 0.71 17.79 -9.23
CA ALA A 424 0.95 18.84 -10.22
C ALA A 424 2.10 18.50 -11.19
N GLY A 425 3.07 17.69 -10.76
CA GLY A 425 4.18 17.22 -11.59
C GLY A 425 3.85 15.99 -12.44
N ALA A 426 2.68 15.37 -12.27
CA ALA A 426 2.30 14.18 -13.04
C ALA A 426 2.13 14.52 -14.53
N PHE A 427 2.49 13.57 -15.40
CA PHE A 427 2.24 13.67 -16.83
C PHE A 427 0.78 13.28 -17.12
N PRO A 428 -0.06 14.18 -17.66
CA PRO A 428 -1.46 13.87 -17.93
C PRO A 428 -1.60 12.72 -18.93
N LEU A 429 -2.55 11.82 -18.68
CA LEU A 429 -2.87 10.73 -19.58
C LEU A 429 -4.31 10.90 -20.14
N ALA A 430 -4.58 10.32 -21.31
CA ALA A 430 -5.88 10.46 -21.97
C ALA A 430 -7.00 9.61 -21.35
N GLN A 431 -6.66 8.66 -20.48
CA GLN A 431 -7.63 7.80 -19.80
C GLN A 431 -8.44 8.60 -18.76
N PRO A 432 -9.64 8.12 -18.39
CA PRO A 432 -10.48 8.80 -17.41
C PRO A 432 -9.77 9.03 -16.07
N VAL A 433 -10.03 10.17 -15.41
CA VAL A 433 -9.47 10.51 -14.09
C VAL A 433 -9.75 9.42 -13.05
N ARG A 434 -10.92 8.76 -13.10
CA ARG A 434 -11.24 7.62 -12.24
C ARG A 434 -10.27 6.44 -12.37
N ASP A 435 -9.49 6.36 -13.45
CA ASP A 435 -8.59 5.25 -13.74
C ASP A 435 -7.11 5.62 -13.55
N VAL A 436 -6.76 6.90 -13.67
CA VAL A 436 -5.36 7.36 -13.63
C VAL A 436 -5.08 8.56 -12.71
N GLY A 437 -6.11 9.15 -12.12
CA GLY A 437 -5.97 10.32 -11.25
C GLY A 437 -5.34 11.51 -11.97
N ALA A 438 -4.29 12.07 -11.38
CA ALA A 438 -3.51 13.16 -11.98
C ALA A 438 -2.70 12.75 -13.23
N GLY A 439 -2.59 11.44 -13.53
CA GLY A 439 -1.82 10.90 -14.65
C GLY A 439 -0.62 10.07 -14.19
N LEU A 440 0.36 9.92 -15.09
CA LEU A 440 1.58 9.17 -14.84
C LEU A 440 2.50 9.92 -13.88
N LEU A 441 2.89 9.26 -12.80
CA LEU A 441 3.91 9.72 -11.86
C LEU A 441 5.20 10.17 -12.57
N GLN A 442 5.76 11.31 -12.17
CA GLN A 442 7.06 11.80 -12.67
C GLN A 442 7.96 12.17 -11.48
N ALA A 443 9.22 11.76 -11.54
CA ALA A 443 10.26 12.15 -10.61
C ALA A 443 10.70 13.61 -10.84
N PRO A 444 11.06 14.35 -9.78
CA PRO A 444 11.47 15.76 -9.85
C PRO A 444 12.83 16.02 -10.50
#